data_AF-A0A0A1VWR0-F1
#
_entry.id   AF-A0A0A1VWR0-F1
#
_cell.length_a   1.000
_cell.length_b   1.000
_cell.length_c   1.000
_cell.angle_alpha   90.00
_cell.angle_beta   90.00
_cell.angle_gamma   90.00
#
_symmetry.space_group_name_H-M   'P 1'
#
loop_
_entity.id
_entity.type
_entity.pdbx_description
1 polymer ?
#
loop_
_entity_poly.entity_id
_entity_poly.type
_entity_poly.pdbx_seq_one_letter_code
_entity_poly.pdbx_strand_id
1 'polypeptide(L)'
;MKNAVSPTSAVVLSTIVAGLGFLVVDVNAVQATPLVNLPNLQSITFFETSGSNTPYTFTVNSSQLLTKLSALNSTSNDFVGVSTEFYDVFYSDSLGNLDVNGMYVTVESVYDRELPAGGGLNIAEVQLNFTSGTEFANQVTAFTALGNNAIVGSQIKAVDGNLLTTTTLGNTVGQNKRLSLTLGFASTAIPEPSAILSLLALGTLGAASTLKRKLKPSQSNEKETTKVG
;
A
#
# COMPACT_ATOMS: atom_id res chain seq x y z
N MET A 1 -23.92 -1.17 -32.51
CA MET A 1 -22.74 -0.31 -32.26
C MET A 1 -22.08 -0.78 -30.97
N LYS A 2 -20.83 -1.26 -31.06
CA LYS A 2 -19.75 -1.41 -30.06
C LYS A 2 -20.19 -1.72 -28.61
N ASN A 3 -20.13 -2.97 -28.15
CA ASN A 3 -19.00 -3.63 -27.44
C ASN A 3 -18.60 -2.88 -26.14
N ALA A 4 -18.67 -3.46 -24.94
CA ALA A 4 -17.89 -4.64 -24.54
C ALA A 4 -18.52 -5.49 -23.41
N VAL A 5 -18.14 -6.76 -23.42
CA VAL A 5 -18.50 -7.86 -22.50
C VAL A 5 -17.52 -7.91 -21.30
N SER A 6 -18.03 -8.46 -20.17
CA SER A 6 -17.46 -8.64 -18.82
C SER A 6 -16.02 -9.15 -18.70
N PRO A 7 -15.46 -9.10 -17.47
CA PRO A 7 -14.65 -10.20 -16.96
C PRO A 7 -15.40 -10.95 -15.85
N THR A 8 -16.07 -12.04 -16.22
CA THR A 8 -16.23 -13.20 -15.34
C THR A 8 -14.86 -13.87 -15.26
N SER A 9 -14.17 -13.75 -14.12
CA SER A 9 -12.98 -14.56 -13.85
C SER A 9 -13.16 -15.30 -12.53
N ALA A 10 -14.18 -16.16 -12.48
CA ALA A 10 -14.14 -17.36 -11.65
C ALA A 10 -13.72 -18.50 -12.57
N VAL A 11 -12.41 -18.74 -12.70
CA VAL A 11 -11.89 -20.00 -13.22
C VAL A 11 -11.47 -20.82 -12.02
N VAL A 12 -12.43 -21.56 -11.45
CA VAL A 12 -12.13 -22.71 -10.60
C VAL A 12 -12.30 -23.94 -11.47
N LEU A 13 -11.19 -24.37 -12.09
CA LEU A 13 -11.08 -25.73 -12.59
C LEU A 13 -9.61 -26.17 -12.54
N SER A 14 -9.25 -26.95 -11.53
CA SER A 14 -8.13 -27.87 -11.64
C SER A 14 -8.51 -29.19 -10.98
N THR A 15 -9.14 -30.06 -11.75
CA THR A 15 -9.16 -31.49 -11.45
C THR A 15 -7.85 -32.08 -11.97
N ILE A 16 -7.01 -32.59 -11.09
CA ILE A 16 -6.08 -33.67 -11.43
C ILE A 16 -6.28 -34.76 -10.38
N VAL A 17 -6.92 -35.85 -10.79
CA VAL A 17 -6.95 -37.11 -10.03
C VAL A 17 -5.75 -37.94 -10.49
N ALA A 18 -4.76 -38.11 -9.61
CA ALA A 18 -4.05 -39.38 -9.41
C ALA A 18 -2.99 -39.24 -8.30
N GLY A 19 -3.31 -39.74 -7.10
CA GLY A 19 -2.33 -40.23 -6.12
C GLY A 19 -1.61 -39.17 -5.25
N LEU A 20 -1.62 -39.42 -3.94
CA LEU A 20 -1.07 -38.63 -2.82
C LEU A 20 -1.88 -37.38 -2.43
N GLY A 21 -2.09 -37.28 -1.10
CA GLY A 21 -3.08 -36.42 -0.44
C GLY A 21 -3.07 -34.97 -0.89
N PHE A 22 -4.27 -34.47 -1.20
CA PHE A 22 -4.52 -33.09 -1.56
C PHE A 22 -4.63 -32.26 -0.27
N LEU A 23 -3.60 -31.48 0.06
CA LEU A 23 -3.77 -30.32 0.94
C LEU A 23 -4.38 -29.21 0.07
N VAL A 24 -5.68 -28.96 0.24
CA VAL A 24 -6.29 -27.75 -0.30
C VAL A 24 -5.74 -26.58 0.52
N VAL A 25 -4.70 -25.93 0.02
CA VAL A 25 -4.31 -24.61 0.52
C VAL A 25 -5.26 -23.64 -0.16
N ASP A 26 -6.26 -23.17 0.58
CA ASP A 26 -7.15 -22.11 0.13
C ASP A 26 -6.32 -20.82 0.03
N VAL A 27 -5.69 -20.61 -1.14
CA VAL A 27 -5.05 -19.33 -1.48
C VAL A 27 -6.15 -18.35 -1.83
N ASN A 28 -6.94 -17.96 -0.84
CA ASN A 28 -7.73 -16.75 -0.93
C ASN A 28 -6.73 -15.64 -1.30
N ALA A 29 -6.78 -15.17 -2.55
CA ALA A 29 -6.09 -13.97 -2.96
C ALA A 29 -6.66 -12.87 -2.05
N VAL A 30 -5.86 -12.53 -1.04
CA VAL A 30 -6.26 -11.70 0.08
C VAL A 30 -6.59 -10.32 -0.45
N GLN A 31 -7.88 -10.02 -0.60
CA GLN A 31 -8.33 -8.79 -1.21
C GLN A 31 -8.08 -7.64 -0.22
N ALA A 32 -7.21 -6.71 -0.60
CA ALA A 32 -6.92 -5.53 0.19
C ALA A 32 -8.20 -4.67 0.35
N THR A 33 -8.41 -4.08 1.53
CA THR A 33 -9.72 -3.52 1.93
C THR A 33 -9.78 -2.02 1.61
N PRO A 34 -10.77 -1.56 0.83
CA PRO A 34 -11.02 -0.13 0.61
C PRO A 34 -11.15 0.65 1.92
N LEU A 35 -10.62 1.86 1.99
CA LEU A 35 -10.68 2.69 3.20
C LEU A 35 -12.12 2.90 3.69
N VAL A 36 -13.05 3.13 2.75
CA VAL A 36 -14.49 3.32 3.04
C VAL A 36 -15.15 2.11 3.70
N ASN A 37 -14.56 0.92 3.55
CA ASN A 37 -15.08 -0.34 4.08
C ASN A 37 -14.35 -0.80 5.35
N LEU A 38 -13.38 -0.02 5.85
CA LEU A 38 -12.69 -0.38 7.08
C LEU A 38 -13.67 -0.35 8.26
N PRO A 39 -13.79 -1.47 9.00
CA PRO A 39 -14.74 -1.55 10.10
C PRO A 39 -14.39 -0.51 11.18
N ASN A 40 -15.41 0.20 11.65
CA ASN A 40 -15.30 1.23 12.70
C ASN A 40 -14.47 2.46 12.33
N LEU A 41 -14.11 2.67 11.06
CA LEU A 41 -13.52 3.93 10.63
C LEU A 41 -14.59 5.02 10.66
N GLN A 42 -14.29 6.14 11.33
CA GLN A 42 -15.23 7.24 11.54
C GLN A 42 -14.88 8.46 10.68
N SER A 43 -13.59 8.80 10.60
CA SER A 43 -13.12 9.98 9.89
C SER A 43 -11.63 9.88 9.52
N ILE A 44 -11.19 10.77 8.64
CA ILE A 44 -9.79 10.96 8.28
C ILE A 44 -9.40 12.39 8.65
N THR A 45 -8.25 12.56 9.29
CA THR A 45 -7.71 13.86 9.69
C THR A 45 -6.43 14.14 8.92
N PHE A 46 -6.36 15.31 8.29
CA PHE A 46 -5.19 15.82 7.60
C PHE A 46 -4.55 16.91 8.48
N PHE A 47 -3.31 16.72 8.89
CA PHE A 47 -2.57 17.67 9.71
C PHE A 47 -1.74 18.58 8.81
N GLU A 48 -2.24 19.79 8.54
CA GLU A 48 -1.55 20.79 7.73
C GLU A 48 -0.72 21.70 8.64
N THR A 49 0.49 22.10 8.22
CA THR A 49 1.39 22.94 9.02
C THR A 49 1.91 24.13 8.23
N SER A 50 1.14 25.20 8.25
CA SER A 50 1.56 26.53 7.83
C SER A 50 1.71 27.48 9.03
N GLY A 51 2.81 27.30 9.78
CA GLY A 51 3.11 28.07 10.99
C GLY A 51 2.48 27.50 12.27
N SER A 52 1.37 26.79 12.17
CA SER A 52 0.79 25.99 13.26
C SER A 52 0.21 24.70 12.71
N ASN A 53 0.32 23.61 13.47
CA ASN A 53 -0.26 22.33 13.10
C ASN A 53 -1.79 22.38 13.25
N THR A 54 -2.50 22.36 12.13
CA THR A 54 -3.94 22.55 12.04
C THR A 54 -4.60 21.27 11.51
N PRO A 55 -5.47 20.61 12.30
CA PRO A 55 -6.17 19.41 11.87
C PRO A 55 -7.42 19.75 11.04
N TYR A 56 -7.55 19.10 9.87
CA TYR A 56 -8.76 19.11 9.04
C TYR A 56 -9.36 17.71 8.99
N THR A 57 -10.55 17.53 9.56
CA THR A 57 -11.18 16.21 9.73
C THR A 57 -12.43 16.06 8.87
N PHE A 58 -12.51 14.97 8.12
CA PHE A 58 -13.64 14.62 7.27
C PHE A 58 -14.18 13.24 7.62
N THR A 59 -15.50 13.11 7.73
CA THR A 59 -16.17 11.81 7.92
C THR A 59 -15.93 10.91 6.71
N VAL A 60 -15.94 9.58 6.89
CA VAL A 60 -15.70 8.60 5.80
C VAL A 60 -16.53 8.86 4.53
N ASN A 61 -17.77 9.33 4.67
CA ASN A 61 -18.66 9.58 3.53
C ASN A 61 -18.76 11.07 3.15
N SER A 62 -17.77 11.89 3.50
CA SER A 62 -17.78 13.31 3.14
C SER A 62 -17.67 13.50 1.63
N SER A 63 -18.27 14.58 1.10
CA SER A 63 -18.19 14.87 -0.34
C SER A 63 -16.77 15.15 -0.80
N GLN A 64 -15.94 15.71 0.08
CA GLN A 64 -14.52 15.97 -0.13
C GLN A 64 -13.81 14.66 -0.47
N LEU A 65 -13.89 13.67 0.41
CA LEU A 65 -13.19 12.40 0.21
C LEU A 65 -13.69 11.62 -1.03
N LEU A 66 -14.94 11.83 -1.43
CA LEU A 66 -15.57 11.12 -2.55
C LEU A 66 -15.39 11.80 -3.91
N THR A 67 -14.88 13.04 -3.96
CA THR A 67 -14.83 13.83 -5.18
C THR A 67 -13.50 14.56 -5.31
N LYS A 68 -12.83 14.39 -6.45
CA LYS A 68 -11.71 15.24 -6.83
C LYS A 68 -12.20 16.54 -7.45
N LEU A 69 -11.76 17.68 -6.93
CA LEU A 69 -12.15 19.00 -7.45
C LEU A 69 -11.50 19.28 -8.82
N SER A 70 -12.31 19.67 -9.80
CA SER A 70 -11.82 20.04 -11.14
C SER A 70 -10.98 21.33 -11.15
N ALA A 71 -11.28 22.27 -10.25
CA ALA A 71 -10.53 23.50 -10.03
C ALA A 71 -10.19 23.63 -8.54
N LEU A 72 -9.01 24.17 -8.24
CA LEU A 72 -8.55 24.38 -6.87
C LEU A 72 -8.13 25.84 -6.70
N ASN A 73 -8.91 26.58 -5.91
CA ASN A 73 -8.79 28.03 -5.71
C ASN A 73 -9.56 28.48 -4.45
N SER A 74 -9.62 29.79 -4.20
CA SER A 74 -10.27 30.37 -3.02
C SER A 74 -11.78 30.09 -2.88
N THR A 75 -12.45 29.67 -3.95
CA THR A 75 -13.89 29.33 -3.95
C THR A 75 -14.16 27.83 -4.10
N SER A 76 -13.13 27.05 -4.40
CA SER A 76 -13.21 25.61 -4.66
C SER A 76 -11.99 24.95 -4.00
N ASN A 77 -12.15 24.56 -2.74
CA ASN A 77 -11.17 23.86 -1.92
C ASN A 77 -11.88 23.13 -0.79
N ASP A 78 -11.23 22.10 -0.26
CA ASP A 78 -11.70 21.35 0.90
C ASP A 78 -11.23 22.00 2.21
N PHE A 79 -10.02 22.57 2.18
CA PHE A 79 -9.49 23.43 3.23
C PHE A 79 -8.37 24.36 2.71
N VAL A 80 -7.95 25.28 3.57
CA VAL A 80 -6.99 26.35 3.27
C VAL A 80 -5.87 26.33 4.30
N GLY A 81 -4.61 26.16 3.87
CA GLY A 81 -3.45 26.23 4.79
C GLY A 81 -3.12 27.69 5.13
N VAL A 82 -2.71 28.43 4.11
CA VAL A 82 -2.63 29.90 4.13
C VAL A 82 -3.54 30.50 3.07
N SER A 83 -3.76 31.82 3.10
CA SER A 83 -4.70 32.50 2.19
C SER A 83 -4.43 32.31 0.69
N THR A 84 -3.26 31.80 0.32
CA THR A 84 -2.87 31.48 -1.06
C THR A 84 -2.55 30.01 -1.29
N GLU A 85 -2.96 29.15 -0.36
CA GLU A 85 -2.74 27.72 -0.45
C GLU A 85 -4.04 26.95 -0.22
N PHE A 86 -4.47 26.27 -1.27
CA PHE A 86 -5.76 25.59 -1.34
C PHE A 86 -5.56 24.11 -1.51
N TYR A 87 -6.32 23.31 -0.74
CA TYR A 87 -6.18 21.86 -0.70
C TYR A 87 -7.44 21.14 -1.18
N ASP A 88 -7.24 19.96 -1.75
CA ASP A 88 -8.26 19.01 -2.23
C ASP A 88 -7.84 17.62 -1.75
N VAL A 89 -8.75 16.87 -1.12
CA VAL A 89 -8.47 15.55 -0.54
C VAL A 89 -9.49 14.52 -0.95
N PHE A 90 -9.03 13.38 -1.45
CA PHE A 90 -9.92 12.34 -1.97
C PHE A 90 -9.35 10.94 -1.80
N TYR A 91 -10.23 9.94 -1.79
CA TYR A 91 -9.86 8.54 -1.89
C TYR A 91 -9.26 8.23 -3.26
N SER A 92 -8.20 7.45 -3.29
CA SER A 92 -7.43 7.25 -4.51
C SER A 92 -6.91 5.83 -4.70
N ASP A 93 -6.52 5.54 -5.94
CA ASP A 93 -5.59 4.46 -6.23
C ASP A 93 -4.17 4.80 -5.75
N SER A 94 -3.22 3.87 -5.92
CA SER A 94 -1.84 4.04 -5.49
C SER A 94 -1.07 5.11 -6.28
N LEU A 95 -1.58 5.54 -7.44
CA LEU A 95 -1.00 6.54 -8.32
C LEU A 95 -1.60 7.95 -8.10
N GLY A 96 -2.60 8.06 -7.23
CA GLY A 96 -3.27 9.30 -6.88
C GLY A 96 -4.41 9.71 -7.82
N ASN A 97 -4.98 8.76 -8.56
CA ASN A 97 -6.23 8.98 -9.29
C ASN A 97 -7.41 8.72 -8.37
N LEU A 98 -8.49 9.49 -8.52
CA LEU A 98 -9.72 9.31 -7.75
C LEU A 98 -10.23 7.87 -7.89
N ASP A 99 -10.35 7.19 -6.77
CA ASP A 99 -10.98 5.88 -6.64
C ASP A 99 -11.68 5.84 -5.28
N VAL A 100 -13.01 5.94 -5.29
CA VAL A 100 -13.83 5.92 -4.06
C VAL A 100 -13.77 4.58 -3.32
N ASN A 101 -13.35 3.52 -3.99
CA ASN A 101 -13.07 2.21 -3.39
C ASN A 101 -11.56 1.99 -3.20
N GLY A 102 -10.79 3.07 -3.24
CA GLY A 102 -9.35 3.06 -3.06
C GLY A 102 -8.91 2.74 -1.63
N MET A 103 -7.64 2.38 -1.52
CA MET A 103 -6.97 2.09 -0.25
C MET A 103 -6.07 3.24 0.20
N TYR A 104 -6.01 4.29 -0.62
CA TYR A 104 -5.12 5.42 -0.42
C TYR A 104 -5.97 6.68 -0.31
N VAL A 105 -5.34 7.72 0.24
CA VAL A 105 -5.83 9.09 0.13
C VAL A 105 -4.81 9.90 -0.62
N THR A 106 -5.28 10.80 -1.47
CA THR A 106 -4.45 11.82 -2.11
C THR A 106 -4.80 13.18 -1.54
N VAL A 107 -3.76 13.95 -1.24
CA VAL A 107 -3.83 15.39 -0.99
C VAL A 107 -3.24 16.10 -2.20
N GLU A 108 -4.02 16.99 -2.81
CA GLU A 108 -3.53 17.93 -3.83
C GLU A 108 -3.50 19.34 -3.27
N SER A 109 -2.56 20.15 -3.74
CA SER A 109 -2.47 21.57 -3.39
C SER A 109 -2.10 22.45 -4.57
N VAL A 110 -2.64 23.68 -4.55
CA VAL A 110 -2.18 24.82 -5.35
C VAL A 110 -1.59 25.85 -4.39
N TYR A 111 -0.36 26.27 -4.68
CA TYR A 111 0.33 27.34 -3.96
C TYR A 111 0.94 28.33 -4.95
N ASP A 112 0.55 29.60 -4.85
CA ASP A 112 0.84 30.62 -5.88
C ASP A 112 2.01 31.57 -5.55
N ARG A 113 2.84 31.21 -4.55
CA ARG A 113 4.01 32.01 -4.16
C ARG A 113 5.32 31.32 -4.53
N GLU A 114 6.19 32.08 -5.16
CA GLU A 114 7.59 31.71 -5.44
C GLU A 114 8.52 32.25 -4.33
N LEU A 115 9.83 31.97 -4.45
CA LEU A 115 10.87 32.62 -3.65
C LEU A 115 10.65 34.14 -3.54
N PRO A 116 10.82 34.75 -2.35
CA PRO A 116 11.39 34.17 -1.13
C PRO A 116 10.35 33.56 -0.16
N ALA A 117 9.11 33.28 -0.60
CA ALA A 117 8.11 32.64 0.25
C ALA A 117 8.51 31.18 0.60
N GLY A 118 7.73 30.54 1.47
CA GLY A 118 7.87 29.11 1.77
C GLY A 118 7.53 28.21 0.57
N GLY A 119 7.47 26.89 0.78
CA GLY A 119 6.93 25.94 -0.19
C GLY A 119 5.65 25.32 0.36
N GLY A 120 4.68 25.04 -0.50
CA GLY A 120 3.40 24.46 -0.18
C GLY A 120 3.36 22.94 -0.17
N LEU A 121 2.14 22.42 -0.02
CA LEU A 121 1.73 21.10 0.41
C LEU A 121 2.49 20.75 1.69
N ASN A 122 2.08 21.37 2.81
CA ASN A 122 2.71 21.23 4.13
C ASN A 122 1.93 20.26 5.02
N ILE A 123 1.90 18.98 4.65
CA ILE A 123 1.26 17.92 5.44
C ILE A 123 2.26 17.35 6.45
N ALA A 124 1.90 17.39 7.73
CA ALA A 124 2.65 16.76 8.80
C ALA A 124 2.31 15.27 8.92
N GLU A 125 1.02 14.93 8.94
CA GLU A 125 0.54 13.55 9.01
C GLU A 125 -0.87 13.44 8.43
N VAL A 126 -1.26 12.22 8.07
CA VAL A 126 -2.67 11.88 7.84
C VAL A 126 -3.07 10.72 8.73
N GLN A 127 -4.22 10.86 9.40
CA GLN A 127 -4.67 9.95 10.44
C GLN A 127 -6.05 9.38 10.13
N LEU A 128 -6.18 8.06 10.19
CA LEU A 128 -7.45 7.37 10.30
C LEU A 128 -7.94 7.41 11.74
N ASN A 129 -9.20 7.76 11.94
CA ASN A 129 -9.84 7.82 13.25
C ASN A 129 -10.88 6.72 13.34
N PHE A 130 -10.63 5.73 14.18
CA PHE A 130 -11.56 4.64 14.45
C PHE A 130 -12.36 4.93 15.72
N THR A 131 -13.45 4.20 15.94
CA THR A 131 -14.21 4.24 17.20
C THR A 131 -13.33 3.98 18.43
N SER A 132 -12.27 3.18 18.28
CA SER A 132 -11.38 2.77 19.38
C SER A 132 -9.90 2.96 19.08
N GLY A 133 -9.51 4.12 18.55
CA GLY A 133 -8.10 4.47 18.35
C GLY A 133 -7.84 5.18 17.03
N THR A 134 -6.56 5.33 16.71
CA THR A 134 -6.11 6.08 15.54
C THR A 134 -4.94 5.37 14.88
N GLU A 135 -4.76 5.62 13.60
CA GLU A 135 -3.64 5.11 12.81
C GLU A 135 -3.12 6.22 11.91
N PHE A 136 -1.81 6.47 11.93
CA PHE A 136 -1.17 7.35 10.96
C PHE A 136 -0.87 6.62 9.66
N ALA A 137 -0.85 7.36 8.55
CA ALA A 137 -0.32 6.89 7.30
C ALA A 137 1.12 6.39 7.49
N ASN A 138 1.48 5.31 6.79
CA ASN A 138 2.79 4.66 6.96
C ASN A 138 3.53 4.45 5.63
N GLN A 139 2.96 4.95 4.52
CA GLN A 139 3.51 4.78 3.20
C GLN A 139 3.18 5.98 2.32
N VAL A 140 4.19 6.46 1.56
CA VAL A 140 4.00 7.35 0.42
C VAL A 140 4.09 6.52 -0.86
N THR A 141 3.05 6.49 -1.69
CA THR A 141 3.05 5.71 -2.94
C THR A 141 3.29 6.55 -4.17
N ALA A 142 2.85 7.81 -4.16
CA ALA A 142 3.05 8.76 -5.25
C ALA A 142 3.12 10.18 -4.70
N PHE A 143 3.89 11.04 -5.37
CA PHE A 143 3.93 12.47 -5.07
C PHE A 143 4.35 13.27 -6.31
N THR A 144 3.95 14.55 -6.33
CA THR A 144 4.37 15.53 -7.33
C THR A 144 4.88 16.77 -6.60
N ALA A 145 6.18 17.04 -6.75
CA ALA A 145 6.82 18.27 -6.29
C ALA A 145 7.12 19.17 -7.50
N LEU A 146 6.88 20.48 -7.39
CA LEU A 146 6.93 21.43 -8.49
C LEU A 146 7.55 22.76 -8.05
N GLY A 147 8.05 23.53 -9.03
CA GLY A 147 8.51 24.90 -8.81
C GLY A 147 9.75 25.02 -7.90
N ASN A 148 10.09 26.26 -7.55
CA ASN A 148 11.08 26.53 -6.50
C ASN A 148 10.50 26.23 -5.10
N ASN A 149 11.35 26.21 -4.07
CA ASN A 149 11.04 25.84 -2.68
C ASN A 149 10.64 24.38 -2.44
N ALA A 150 10.58 23.54 -3.47
CA ALA A 150 10.42 22.10 -3.28
C ALA A 150 11.63 21.51 -2.54
N ILE A 151 11.37 20.83 -1.42
CA ILE A 151 12.35 20.02 -0.70
C ILE A 151 12.06 18.57 -1.04
N VAL A 152 12.65 18.07 -2.12
CA VAL A 152 12.52 16.66 -2.51
C VAL A 152 13.10 15.77 -1.40
N GLY A 153 12.36 14.73 -1.02
CA GLY A 153 12.65 13.90 0.15
C GLY A 153 11.88 14.32 1.40
N SER A 154 11.22 15.49 1.40
CA SER A 154 10.36 15.90 2.52
C SER A 154 9.05 15.12 2.58
N GLN A 155 8.58 14.50 1.47
CA GLN A 155 7.32 13.75 1.41
C GLN A 155 7.22 12.64 2.46
N ILE A 156 8.36 12.08 2.88
CA ILE A 156 8.43 11.00 3.89
C ILE A 156 8.03 11.50 5.28
N LYS A 157 8.06 12.82 5.51
CA LYS A 157 7.65 13.42 6.78
C LYS A 157 6.16 13.26 7.04
N ALA A 158 5.34 13.05 6.01
CA ALA A 158 3.90 12.80 6.16
C ALA A 158 3.55 11.39 6.68
N VAL A 159 4.57 10.55 6.95
CA VAL A 159 4.42 9.15 7.36
C VAL A 159 5.49 8.75 8.41
N ASP A 160 6.05 9.72 9.12
CA ASP A 160 7.14 9.51 10.08
C ASP A 160 6.64 9.41 11.54
N GLY A 161 5.33 9.59 11.75
CA GLY A 161 4.66 9.59 13.04
C GLY A 161 4.89 10.86 13.86
N ASN A 162 5.36 11.95 13.26
CA ASN A 162 5.76 13.16 13.97
C ASN A 162 5.03 14.42 13.45
N LEU A 163 4.06 14.90 14.24
CA LEU A 163 3.31 16.13 13.96
C LEU A 163 4.13 17.43 13.95
N LEU A 164 5.44 17.39 14.23
CA LEU A 164 6.35 18.54 14.21
C LEU A 164 7.19 18.62 12.92
N THR A 165 7.18 17.57 12.09
CA THR A 165 7.77 17.60 10.76
C THR A 165 6.67 17.87 9.74
N THR A 166 7.03 18.41 8.58
CA THR A 166 6.05 18.66 7.52
C THR A 166 6.70 18.54 6.14
N THR A 167 5.91 18.10 5.17
CA THR A 167 6.29 18.09 3.76
C THR A 167 6.48 19.51 3.24
N THR A 168 7.23 19.66 2.15
CA THR A 168 7.39 20.94 1.44
C THR A 168 7.63 20.61 -0.02
N LEU A 169 6.56 20.59 -0.82
CA LEU A 169 6.60 20.10 -2.21
C LEU A 169 6.71 21.21 -3.26
N GLY A 170 6.81 22.48 -2.82
CA GLY A 170 7.21 23.61 -3.65
C GLY A 170 6.05 24.53 -4.01
N ASN A 171 5.85 24.88 -5.28
CA ASN A 171 4.76 25.75 -5.68
C ASN A 171 4.26 25.47 -7.10
N THR A 172 3.14 26.10 -7.44
CA THR A 172 2.42 25.89 -8.71
C THR A 172 2.50 27.09 -9.67
N VAL A 173 3.34 28.09 -9.38
CA VAL A 173 3.48 29.24 -10.27
C VAL A 173 4.09 28.81 -11.61
N GLY A 174 3.39 29.19 -12.69
CA GLY A 174 3.74 28.78 -14.06
C GLY A 174 3.54 27.28 -14.35
N GLN A 175 2.94 26.51 -13.43
CA GLN A 175 2.72 25.07 -13.60
C GLN A 175 1.31 24.79 -14.13
N ASN A 176 1.17 23.69 -14.89
CA ASN A 176 -0.12 23.17 -15.36
C ASN A 176 -0.58 21.93 -14.57
N LYS A 177 0.07 21.66 -13.43
CA LYS A 177 -0.19 20.55 -12.51
C LYS A 177 -0.28 21.08 -11.09
N ARG A 178 -0.93 20.32 -10.22
CA ARG A 178 -0.95 20.56 -8.77
C ARG A 178 0.21 19.85 -8.09
N LEU A 179 0.57 20.33 -6.90
CA LEU A 179 1.34 19.52 -5.96
C LEU A 179 0.46 18.33 -5.55
N SER A 180 1.05 17.16 -5.34
CA SER A 180 0.30 15.99 -4.88
C SER A 180 1.08 15.10 -3.95
N LEU A 181 0.38 14.43 -3.04
CA LEU A 181 0.90 13.45 -2.10
C LEU A 181 -0.14 12.35 -1.90
N THR A 182 0.24 11.09 -2.16
CA THR A 182 -0.64 9.92 -2.01
C THR A 182 -0.11 9.01 -0.91
N LEU A 183 -0.99 8.67 0.02
CA LEU A 183 -0.66 8.04 1.30
C LEU A 183 -1.44 6.75 1.51
N GLY A 184 -0.77 5.74 2.06
CA GLY A 184 -1.33 4.43 2.41
C GLY A 184 -1.25 4.14 3.91
N PHE A 185 -2.00 3.13 4.32
CA PHE A 185 -2.21 2.75 5.73
C PHE A 185 -2.01 1.26 5.95
N ALA A 186 -1.51 0.87 7.12
CA ALA A 186 -1.31 -0.52 7.49
C ALA A 186 -2.64 -1.29 7.58
N SER A 187 -3.73 -0.67 8.03
CA SER A 187 -5.05 -1.33 8.14
C SER A 187 -5.67 -1.75 6.80
N THR A 188 -5.21 -1.16 5.69
CA THR A 188 -5.62 -1.57 4.33
C THR A 188 -4.84 -2.77 3.83
N ALA A 189 -3.65 -3.01 4.40
CA ALA A 189 -2.86 -4.21 4.18
C ALA A 189 -3.36 -5.32 5.12
N ILE A 190 -3.72 -6.47 4.58
CA ILE A 190 -4.01 -7.62 5.42
C ILE A 190 -2.67 -8.15 5.96
N PRO A 191 -2.54 -8.46 7.27
CA PRO A 191 -1.37 -9.13 7.80
C PRO A 191 -1.16 -10.42 7.01
N GLU A 192 0.04 -10.65 6.47
CA GLU A 192 0.33 -11.94 5.85
C GLU A 192 0.00 -13.05 6.87
N PRO A 193 -0.80 -14.08 6.50
CA PRO A 193 -0.92 -15.26 7.34
C PRO A 193 0.50 -15.77 7.53
N SER A 194 0.97 -15.77 8.77
CA SER A 194 2.36 -15.99 9.12
C SER A 194 2.93 -17.14 8.29
N ALA A 195 4.09 -16.92 7.65
CA ALA A 195 4.88 -17.91 6.91
C ALA A 195 5.27 -19.18 7.73
N ILE A 196 4.68 -19.36 8.92
CA ILE A 196 4.74 -20.53 9.78
C ILE A 196 4.13 -21.77 9.10
N LEU A 197 3.11 -21.64 8.24
CA LEU A 197 2.55 -22.81 7.54
C LEU A 197 3.46 -23.37 6.43
N SER A 198 4.26 -22.54 5.75
CA SER A 198 5.17 -23.03 4.69
C SER A 198 6.35 -23.81 5.29
N LEU A 199 6.83 -23.43 6.47
CA LEU A 199 7.93 -24.10 7.16
C LEU A 199 7.52 -25.46 7.76
N LEU A 200 6.27 -25.61 8.23
CA LEU A 200 5.76 -26.90 8.71
C LEU A 200 5.50 -27.91 7.57
N ALA A 201 5.19 -27.45 6.37
CA ALA A 201 5.02 -28.31 5.19
C ALA A 201 6.36 -28.85 4.65
N LEU A 202 7.47 -28.12 4.80
CA LEU A 202 8.81 -28.61 4.44
C LEU A 202 9.46 -29.47 5.55
N GLY A 203 9.04 -29.31 6.81
CA GLY A 203 9.61 -30.04 7.96
C GLY A 203 9.27 -31.53 8.03
N THR A 204 8.21 -32.00 7.37
CA THR A 204 7.82 -33.43 7.38
C THR A 204 8.39 -34.22 6.21
N LEU A 205 8.84 -33.56 5.14
CA LEU A 205 9.48 -34.21 3.98
C LEU A 205 10.98 -34.49 4.21
N GLY A 206 11.62 -33.74 5.11
CA GLY A 206 13.05 -33.88 5.41
C GLY A 206 13.43 -35.05 6.32
N ALA A 207 12.50 -35.62 7.09
CA ALA A 207 12.81 -36.65 8.09
C ALA A 207 12.69 -38.11 7.59
N ALA A 208 12.12 -38.35 6.40
CA ALA A 208 11.90 -39.70 5.87
C ALA A 208 12.89 -40.15 4.77
N SER A 209 13.87 -39.33 4.39
CA SER A 209 14.79 -39.64 3.28
C SER A 209 16.03 -40.46 3.65
N THR A 210 16.05 -41.17 4.79
CA THR A 210 17.01 -42.27 5.00
C THR A 210 16.55 -43.54 4.25
N LEU A 211 16.61 -43.45 2.93
CA LEU A 211 16.49 -44.57 1.99
C LEU A 211 17.48 -45.67 2.40
N LYS A 212 16.92 -46.82 2.76
CA LYS A 212 17.65 -48.07 2.99
C LYS A 212 18.48 -48.42 1.75
N ARG A 213 19.78 -48.13 1.77
CA ARG A 213 20.73 -48.79 0.88
C ARG A 213 20.87 -50.25 1.35
N LYS A 214 20.06 -51.15 0.77
CA LYS A 214 20.34 -52.58 0.80
C LYS A 214 21.71 -52.81 0.13
N LEU A 215 22.75 -52.94 0.94
CA LEU A 215 24.02 -53.52 0.50
C LEU A 215 23.76 -55.01 0.22
N LYS A 216 23.92 -55.39 -1.04
CA LYS A 216 23.84 -56.77 -1.52
C LYS A 216 25.01 -57.58 -0.91
N PRO A 217 24.82 -58.81 -0.40
CA PRO A 217 25.92 -59.63 0.05
C PRO A 217 26.65 -60.20 -1.17
N SER A 218 27.92 -59.87 -1.35
CA SER A 218 28.78 -60.57 -2.30
C SER A 218 29.27 -61.84 -1.63
N GLN A 219 28.91 -62.98 -2.22
CA GLN A 219 29.29 -64.32 -1.77
C GLN A 219 30.81 -64.51 -1.76
N SER A 220 31.29 -65.19 -0.73
CA SER A 220 32.59 -65.87 -0.71
C SER A 220 32.53 -67.12 -1.59
N ASN A 221 33.48 -67.29 -2.49
CA ASN A 221 33.86 -68.63 -2.96
C ASN A 221 35.38 -68.75 -2.90
N GLU A 222 35.79 -69.67 -2.03
CA GLU A 222 37.14 -70.13 -1.84
C GLU A 222 37.38 -71.36 -2.74
N LYS A 223 38.63 -71.53 -3.16
CA LYS A 223 39.28 -72.77 -3.65
C LYS A 223 39.15 -73.10 -5.15
N GLU A 224 40.28 -73.09 -5.87
CA GLU A 224 41.03 -74.32 -6.17
C GLU A 224 42.45 -74.05 -6.70
N THR A 225 43.43 -74.75 -6.12
CA THR A 225 44.78 -74.97 -6.62
C THR A 225 44.79 -76.05 -7.71
N THR A 226 45.62 -75.95 -8.76
CA THR A 226 46.75 -76.87 -9.11
C THR A 226 47.31 -76.62 -10.53
N LYS A 227 48.59 -76.21 -10.59
CA LYS A 227 49.74 -76.57 -11.47
C LYS A 227 49.58 -76.88 -12.98
N VAL A 228 50.46 -76.28 -13.82
CA VAL A 228 51.55 -76.87 -14.69
C VAL A 228 52.15 -75.69 -15.51
N GLY A 229 53.46 -75.51 -15.67
CA GLY A 229 54.60 -76.42 -15.44
C GLY A 229 55.92 -75.70 -15.16
#